data_AF-A0AAE0KSW4-F1
#
_entry.id   AF-A0AAE0KSW4-F1
#
_cell.length_a   1.000
_cell.length_b   1.000
_cell.length_c   1.000
_cell.angle_alpha   90.00
_cell.angle_beta   90.00
_cell.angle_gamma   90.00
#
_symmetry.space_group_name_H-M   'P 1'
#
loop_
_entity.id
_entity.type
_entity.pdbx_description
1 polymer ?
#
loop_
_entity_poly.entity_id
_entity_poly.type
_entity_poly.pdbx_seq_one_letter_code
_entity_poly.pdbx_strand_id
1 'polypeptide(L)'
;MRVYCFPTLHLVGQFGEEVRQIVTGLRKHVPQDQLQGAKVAVIMNLKTAKLAGLNSEGMILATEFDEGAGVKLLKVPQDSEVGVQIFLEGGEPSTATVKQLKTAVWDTVKAGLRVVGEQGTFDGKKLVCNAGILTSEAGVPDGALIK
;
A
#
# COMPACT_ATOMS: atom_id res chain seq x y z
N MET A 1 25.53 -16.18 1.09
CA MET A 1 24.18 -16.68 0.76
C MET A 1 23.74 -17.68 1.82
N ARG A 2 22.85 -17.25 2.74
CA ARG A 2 22.09 -18.12 3.65
C ARG A 2 20.75 -17.44 3.93
N VAL A 3 19.66 -18.10 3.51
CA VAL A 3 18.25 -17.81 3.84
C VAL A 3 17.97 -18.56 5.18
N TYR A 4 17.09 -18.14 6.11
CA TYR A 4 15.67 -18.55 6.22
C TYR A 4 14.92 -17.93 7.45
N CYS A 5 13.59 -17.78 7.26
CA CYS A 5 12.39 -17.85 8.13
C CYS A 5 12.31 -17.18 9.53
N PHE A 6 11.50 -16.10 9.65
CA PHE A 6 10.83 -15.65 10.88
C PHE A 6 9.44 -15.01 10.59
N PRO A 7 8.51 -14.91 11.57
CA PRO A 7 7.10 -14.59 11.36
C PRO A 7 6.82 -13.09 11.41
N THR A 8 7.33 -12.32 10.45
CA THR A 8 6.78 -10.99 10.16
C THR A 8 7.21 -10.62 8.76
N LEU A 9 6.26 -10.18 7.95
CA LEU A 9 6.54 -9.90 6.56
C LEU A 9 7.41 -8.65 6.47
N HIS A 10 8.72 -8.84 6.34
CA HIS A 10 9.68 -7.80 6.01
C HIS A 10 9.66 -7.60 4.49
N LEU A 11 9.07 -6.49 4.05
CA LEU A 11 9.23 -6.01 2.69
C LEU A 11 10.32 -4.95 2.69
N VAL A 12 11.38 -5.26 1.97
CA VAL A 12 12.47 -4.35 1.67
C VAL A 12 12.13 -3.74 0.31
N GLY A 13 11.41 -2.62 0.33
CA GLY A 13 11.06 -1.88 -0.87
C GLY A 13 12.23 -0.98 -1.28
N GLN A 14 12.59 -1.01 -2.55
CA GLN A 14 13.48 -0.01 -3.14
C GLN A 14 12.63 1.18 -3.57
N PHE A 15 12.86 2.35 -2.99
CA PHE A 15 12.11 3.57 -3.31
C PHE A 15 13.08 4.57 -3.90
N GLY A 16 13.29 4.49 -5.22
CA GLY A 16 14.42 5.16 -5.86
C GLY A 16 15.76 4.57 -5.41
N GLU A 17 16.56 5.35 -4.68
CA GLU A 17 17.88 4.93 -4.15
C GLU A 17 17.83 4.44 -2.69
N GLU A 18 16.72 4.69 -1.96
CA GLU A 18 16.62 4.30 -0.54
C GLU A 18 15.93 2.95 -0.36
N VAL A 19 16.57 2.11 0.45
CA VAL A 19 16.04 0.82 0.88
C VAL A 19 15.47 0.97 2.28
N ARG A 20 14.16 0.77 2.44
CA ARG A 20 13.48 0.91 3.75
C ARG A 20 12.86 -0.39 4.22
N GLN A 21 12.84 -0.55 5.54
CA GLN A 21 12.25 -1.72 6.18
C GLN A 21 10.75 -1.51 6.42
N ILE A 22 9.91 -2.33 5.81
CA ILE A 22 8.47 -2.32 6.05
C ILE A 22 8.05 -3.65 6.65
N VAL A 23 7.33 -3.59 7.76
CA VAL A 23 6.81 -4.75 8.47
C VAL A 23 5.31 -4.77 8.30
N THR A 24 4.75 -5.86 7.77
CA THR A 24 3.29 -5.99 7.62
C THR A 24 2.73 -7.31 8.15
N GLY A 25 1.47 -7.26 8.60
CA GLY A 25 0.72 -8.38 9.15
C GLY A 25 0.00 -9.25 8.11
N LEU A 26 0.21 -8.98 6.81
CA LEU A 26 -0.53 -9.59 5.70
C LEU A 26 -0.22 -11.08 5.45
N ARG A 27 0.77 -11.66 6.15
CA ARG A 27 1.21 -13.06 5.97
C ARG A 27 0.08 -14.09 6.07
N LYS A 28 -0.98 -13.80 6.81
CA LYS A 28 -2.14 -14.70 6.97
C LYS A 28 -3.08 -14.70 5.77
N HIS A 29 -3.08 -13.63 4.97
CA HIS A 29 -4.02 -13.43 3.87
C HIS A 29 -3.32 -13.49 2.51
N VAL A 30 -2.09 -12.99 2.43
CA VAL A 30 -1.33 -12.91 1.18
C VAL A 30 -0.09 -13.82 1.28
N PRO A 31 0.07 -14.77 0.35
CA PRO A 31 1.23 -15.66 0.33
C PRO A 31 2.51 -14.91 -0.02
N GLN A 32 3.65 -15.39 0.51
CA GLN A 32 4.95 -14.74 0.34
C GLN A 32 5.34 -14.59 -1.15
N ASP A 33 5.01 -15.56 -1.99
CA ASP A 33 5.32 -15.53 -3.42
C ASP A 33 4.61 -14.39 -4.15
N GLN A 34 3.44 -13.96 -3.67
CA GLN A 34 2.75 -12.78 -4.20
C GLN A 34 3.29 -11.47 -3.64
N LEU A 35 4.05 -11.50 -2.55
CA LEU A 35 4.65 -10.30 -1.96
C LEU A 35 6.07 -10.07 -2.47
N GLN A 36 6.79 -11.14 -2.80
CA GLN A 36 8.12 -11.06 -3.41
C GLN A 36 8.01 -10.62 -4.87
N GLY A 37 8.54 -9.44 -5.17
CA GLY A 37 8.57 -8.90 -6.54
C GLY A 37 7.26 -8.25 -7.00
N ALA A 38 6.21 -8.27 -6.20
CA ALA A 38 5.00 -7.53 -6.52
C ALA A 38 5.17 -6.04 -6.25
N LYS A 39 4.60 -5.23 -7.16
CA LYS A 39 4.49 -3.79 -6.99
C LYS A 39 3.33 -3.50 -6.05
N VAL A 40 3.66 -2.97 -4.88
CA VAL A 40 2.70 -2.60 -3.84
C VAL A 40 2.71 -1.10 -3.62
N ALA A 41 1.54 -0.54 -3.31
CA ALA A 41 1.43 0.84 -2.86
C ALA A 41 1.82 0.93 -1.38
N VAL A 42 2.71 1.86 -1.05
CA VAL A 42 3.23 2.03 0.32
C VAL A 42 3.15 3.50 0.71
N ILE A 43 2.74 3.74 1.95
CA ILE A 43 2.83 5.05 2.58
C ILE A 43 4.14 5.14 3.33
N MET A 44 5.02 6.02 2.86
CA MET A 44 6.34 6.26 3.44
C MET A 44 6.39 7.47 4.36
N ASN A 45 5.31 8.26 4.39
CA ASN A 45 5.28 9.55 5.06
C ASN A 45 4.77 9.42 6.49
N LEU A 46 4.43 8.22 6.94
CA LEU A 46 3.94 7.97 8.29
C LEU A 46 5.10 7.96 9.29
N LYS A 47 4.77 8.21 10.56
CA LYS A 47 5.72 7.99 11.64
C LYS A 47 6.11 6.50 11.68
N THR A 48 7.40 6.21 11.84
CA THR A 48 7.90 4.86 12.06
C THR A 48 7.12 4.19 13.19
N ALA A 49 6.53 3.04 12.90
CA ALA A 49 5.73 2.27 13.84
C ALA A 49 6.47 0.98 14.21
N LYS A 50 6.41 0.60 15.49
CA LYS A 50 7.05 -0.65 15.95
C LYS A 50 6.04 -1.79 15.87
N LEU A 51 6.27 -2.75 14.99
CA LEU A 51 5.42 -3.92 14.75
C LEU A 51 6.23 -5.19 15.05
N ALA A 52 5.70 -6.06 15.92
CA ALA A 52 6.36 -7.30 16.34
C ALA A 52 7.82 -7.12 16.84
N GLY A 53 8.12 -5.96 17.47
CA GLY A 53 9.46 -5.63 17.95
C GLY A 53 10.39 -5.00 16.92
N LEU A 54 9.97 -4.91 15.65
CA LEU A 54 10.73 -4.37 14.53
C LEU A 54 10.20 -2.99 14.14
N ASN A 55 11.08 -2.12 13.65
CA ASN A 55 10.67 -0.81 13.15
C ASN A 55 10.15 -0.94 11.72
N SER A 56 8.93 -0.47 11.47
CA SER A 56 8.33 -0.33 10.15
C SER A 56 8.37 1.14 9.74
N GLU A 57 9.10 1.42 8.67
CA GLU A 57 9.27 2.76 8.08
C GLU A 57 8.24 3.05 6.99
N GLY A 58 7.18 2.25 6.94
CA GLY A 58 6.06 2.46 6.05
C GLY A 58 4.89 1.51 6.34
N MET A 59 3.80 1.72 5.60
CA MET A 59 2.58 0.92 5.65
C MET A 59 2.18 0.55 4.23
N ILE A 60 2.01 -0.74 3.97
CA ILE A 60 1.51 -1.22 2.66
C ILE A 60 0.00 -1.08 2.64
N LEU A 61 -0.50 -0.56 1.52
CA LEU A 61 -1.93 -0.47 1.28
C LEU A 61 -2.47 -1.80 0.78
N ALA A 62 -3.47 -2.30 1.49
CA ALA A 62 -4.21 -3.48 1.15
C ALA A 62 -5.71 -3.20 1.23
N THR A 63 -6.47 -3.94 0.44
CA THR A 63 -7.93 -3.94 0.50
C THR A 63 -8.36 -4.89 1.60
N GLU A 64 -9.31 -4.49 2.43
CA GLU A 64 -9.96 -5.33 3.42
C GLU A 64 -11.47 -5.40 3.17
N PHE A 65 -12.00 -6.61 3.15
CA PHE A 65 -13.42 -6.93 2.94
C PHE A 65 -13.83 -8.09 3.85
N ASP A 66 -15.13 -8.42 3.84
CA ASP A 66 -15.73 -9.47 4.69
C ASP A 66 -15.39 -9.30 6.18
N GLU A 67 -15.58 -8.09 6.71
CA GLU A 67 -15.30 -7.73 8.11
C GLU A 67 -13.89 -8.08 8.60
N GLY A 68 -12.90 -8.08 7.70
CA GLY A 68 -11.50 -8.37 8.02
C GLY A 68 -11.06 -9.80 7.73
N ALA A 69 -11.95 -10.65 7.19
CA ALA A 69 -11.58 -11.99 6.74
C ALA A 69 -10.81 -11.96 5.41
N GLY A 70 -11.21 -11.09 4.48
CA GLY A 70 -10.59 -10.95 3.18
C GLY A 70 -9.61 -9.78 3.15
N VAL A 71 -8.31 -10.06 2.95
CA VAL A 71 -7.31 -9.01 2.71
C VAL A 71 -6.53 -9.32 1.44
N LYS A 72 -6.48 -8.37 0.52
CA LYS A 72 -5.80 -8.49 -0.77
C LYS A 72 -4.95 -7.26 -1.05
N LEU A 73 -3.89 -7.41 -1.84
CA LEU A 73 -3.02 -6.28 -2.18
C LEU A 73 -3.66 -5.38 -3.23
N LEU A 74 -3.36 -4.08 -3.14
CA LEU A 74 -3.53 -3.19 -4.28
C LEU A 74 -2.45 -3.46 -5.32
N LYS A 75 -2.90 -3.66 -6.55
CA LYS A 75 -2.06 -3.78 -7.74
C LYS A 75 -1.77 -2.40 -8.31
N VAL A 76 -0.49 -2.11 -8.42
CA VAL A 76 0.02 -0.96 -9.18
C VAL A 76 0.24 -1.40 -10.63
N PRO A 77 -0.08 -0.57 -11.64
CA PRO A 77 0.22 -0.87 -13.03
C PRO A 77 1.67 -1.29 -13.25
N GLN A 78 1.89 -2.32 -14.08
CA GLN A 78 3.24 -2.83 -14.35
C GLN A 78 4.13 -1.80 -15.04
N ASP A 79 3.55 -0.88 -15.79
CA ASP A 79 4.27 0.22 -16.44
C ASP A 79 4.69 1.31 -15.45
N SER A 80 4.24 1.25 -14.19
CA SER A 80 4.62 2.23 -13.17
C SER A 80 6.02 1.97 -12.65
N GLU A 81 6.82 3.02 -12.57
CA GLU A 81 8.15 2.97 -11.98
C GLU A 81 8.06 2.91 -10.45
N VAL A 82 9.01 2.21 -9.83
CA VAL A 82 9.03 2.11 -8.37
C VAL A 82 9.48 3.45 -7.77
N GLY A 83 8.72 3.96 -6.80
CA GLY A 83 8.95 5.27 -6.18
C GLY A 83 8.09 6.40 -6.75
N VAL A 84 7.20 6.11 -7.71
CA VAL A 84 6.23 7.07 -8.23
C VAL A 84 5.20 7.45 -7.16
N GLN A 85 4.81 8.72 -7.15
CA GLN A 85 3.73 9.22 -6.30
C GLN A 85 2.36 8.81 -6.84
N ILE A 86 1.51 8.33 -5.94
CA ILE A 86 0.10 8.06 -6.20
C ILE A 86 -0.69 9.31 -5.83
N PHE A 87 -1.56 9.75 -6.72
CA PHE A 87 -2.43 10.91 -6.56
C PHE A 87 -3.85 10.56 -6.99
N LEU A 88 -4.80 11.47 -6.75
CA LEU A 88 -6.18 11.29 -7.17
C LEU A 88 -6.34 11.68 -8.64
N GLU A 89 -7.28 11.05 -9.34
CA GLU A 89 -7.65 11.40 -10.70
C GLU A 89 -7.98 12.90 -10.80
N GLY A 90 -7.31 13.59 -11.73
CA GLY A 90 -7.37 15.04 -11.88
C GLY A 90 -6.53 15.84 -10.88
N GLY A 91 -5.77 15.17 -10.01
CA GLY A 91 -4.71 15.76 -9.20
C GLY A 91 -3.34 15.71 -9.89
N GLU A 92 -2.35 16.33 -9.27
CA GLU A 92 -0.96 16.33 -9.73
C GLU A 92 -0.03 15.71 -8.67
N PRO A 93 1.04 15.02 -9.09
CA PRO A 93 2.07 14.56 -8.15
C PRO A 93 2.71 15.77 -7.46
N SER A 94 2.75 15.74 -6.13
CA SER A 94 3.27 16.86 -5.36
C SER A 94 4.80 16.84 -5.38
N THR A 95 5.41 17.88 -5.94
CA THR A 95 6.87 18.11 -5.86
C THR A 95 7.33 18.59 -4.47
N ALA A 96 6.40 18.75 -3.51
CA ALA A 96 6.71 19.24 -2.19
C ALA A 96 7.51 18.24 -1.36
N THR A 97 8.38 18.76 -0.49
CA THR A 97 9.13 17.95 0.48
C THR A 97 8.16 17.13 1.30
N VAL A 98 8.38 15.83 1.32
CA VAL A 98 7.56 14.83 1.97
C VAL A 98 7.52 15.10 3.49
N LYS A 99 6.51 15.83 3.95
CA LYS A 99 6.30 16.09 5.38
C LYS A 99 5.70 14.86 6.03
N GLN A 100 6.07 14.64 7.29
CA GLN A 100 5.51 13.58 8.12
C GLN A 100 3.97 13.70 8.17
N LEU A 101 3.29 12.72 7.56
CA LEU A 101 1.85 12.54 7.59
C LEU A 101 1.44 12.18 9.02
N LYS A 102 0.57 13.00 9.60
CA LYS A 102 0.00 12.73 10.93
C LYS A 102 -0.98 11.57 10.84
N THR A 103 -1.01 10.72 11.86
CA THR A 103 -1.95 9.60 11.97
C THR A 103 -3.41 10.05 11.80
N ALA A 104 -3.79 11.22 12.33
CA ALA A 104 -5.14 11.77 12.17
C ALA A 104 -5.53 12.05 10.71
N VAL A 105 -4.59 12.53 9.89
CA VAL A 105 -4.84 12.74 8.46
C VAL A 105 -5.01 11.39 7.78
N TRP A 106 -4.13 10.42 8.11
CA TRP A 106 -4.25 9.07 7.60
C TRP A 106 -5.58 8.39 8.00
N ASP A 107 -6.05 8.59 9.23
CA ASP A 107 -7.33 8.06 9.71
C ASP A 107 -8.53 8.62 8.91
N THR A 108 -8.40 9.85 8.42
CA THR A 108 -9.41 10.46 7.54
C THR A 108 -9.30 9.91 6.12
N VAL A 109 -8.07 9.78 5.60
CA VAL A 109 -7.83 9.25 4.25
C VAL A 109 -8.31 7.80 4.14
N LYS A 110 -7.92 6.93 5.08
CA LYS A 110 -8.34 5.51 5.07
C LYS A 110 -9.85 5.33 5.20
N ALA A 111 -10.57 6.28 5.82
CA ALA A 111 -12.03 6.23 5.94
C ALA A 111 -12.74 6.52 4.60
N GLY A 112 -12.13 7.36 3.76
CA GLY A 112 -12.62 7.68 2.42
C GLY A 112 -12.11 6.75 1.32
N LEU A 113 -11.09 5.93 1.59
CA LEU A 113 -10.55 4.99 0.63
C LEU A 113 -11.44 3.75 0.50
N ARG A 114 -11.89 3.49 -0.73
CA ARG A 114 -12.81 2.40 -1.10
C ARG A 114 -12.42 1.78 -2.43
N VAL A 115 -12.61 0.49 -2.58
CA VAL A 115 -12.55 -0.16 -3.89
C VAL A 115 -13.90 -0.01 -4.60
N VAL A 116 -13.90 0.40 -5.85
CA VAL A 116 -15.10 0.50 -6.70
C VAL A 116 -14.75 0.02 -8.10
N GLY A 117 -15.42 -1.01 -8.60
CA GLY A 117 -15.15 -1.59 -9.92
C GLY A 117 -13.72 -2.10 -10.07
N GLU A 118 -13.21 -2.80 -9.04
CA GLU A 118 -11.81 -3.25 -8.92
C GLU A 118 -10.77 -2.11 -8.93
N GLN A 119 -11.18 -0.84 -8.78
CA GLN A 119 -10.29 0.32 -8.76
C GLN A 119 -10.23 0.92 -7.36
N GLY A 120 -9.04 1.27 -6.91
CA GLY A 120 -8.89 2.02 -5.67
C GLY A 120 -9.38 3.45 -5.87
N THR A 121 -10.33 3.88 -5.06
CA THR A 121 -10.91 5.23 -5.10
C THR A 121 -10.86 5.88 -3.73
N PHE A 122 -10.79 7.20 -3.70
CA PHE A 122 -10.92 8.02 -2.50
C PHE A 122 -11.99 9.06 -2.77
N ASP A 123 -13.08 9.02 -2.00
CA ASP A 123 -14.18 9.98 -2.14
C ASP A 123 -14.70 10.11 -3.59
N GLY A 124 -14.83 8.97 -4.28
CA GLY A 124 -15.26 8.88 -5.68
C GLY A 124 -14.20 9.20 -6.73
N LYS A 125 -13.00 9.65 -6.33
CA LYS A 125 -11.87 9.90 -7.24
C LYS A 125 -10.93 8.70 -7.29
N LYS A 126 -10.53 8.29 -8.48
CA LYS A 126 -9.66 7.11 -8.65
C LYS A 126 -8.24 7.41 -8.20
N LEU A 127 -7.57 6.42 -7.62
CA LEU A 127 -6.15 6.49 -7.32
C LEU A 127 -5.37 6.23 -8.61
N VAL A 128 -4.60 7.20 -9.05
CA VAL A 128 -3.81 7.15 -10.27
C VAL A 128 -2.34 7.40 -9.97
N CYS A 129 -1.48 6.84 -10.81
CA CYS A 129 -0.06 7.08 -10.85
C CYS A 129 0.34 7.45 -12.28
N ASN A 130 1.63 7.72 -12.51
CA ASN A 130 2.17 8.08 -13.82
C ASN A 130 1.80 7.10 -14.95
N ALA A 131 1.59 5.82 -14.62
CA ALA A 131 1.35 4.75 -15.56
C ALA A 131 -0.12 4.31 -15.66
N GLY A 132 -0.98 4.80 -14.77
CA GLY A 132 -2.40 4.43 -14.79
C GLY A 132 -3.03 4.30 -13.40
N ILE A 133 -4.15 3.59 -13.35
CA ILE A 133 -5.02 3.51 -12.17
C ILE A 133 -4.61 2.34 -11.28
N LEU A 134 -4.61 2.53 -9.96
CA LEU A 134 -4.40 1.46 -9.01
C LEU A 134 -5.66 0.59 -8.93
N THR A 135 -5.46 -0.72 -9.06
CA THR A 135 -6.55 -1.69 -9.06
C THR A 135 -6.42 -2.63 -7.86
N SER A 136 -7.53 -3.21 -7.42
CA SER A 136 -7.49 -4.30 -6.45
C SER A 136 -7.14 -5.62 -7.12
N GLU A 137 -6.75 -6.61 -6.33
CA GLU A 137 -6.71 -7.97 -6.83
C GLU A 137 -8.13 -8.49 -7.16
N ALA A 138 -8.22 -9.42 -8.11
CA ALA A 138 -9.49 -10.02 -8.52
C ALA A 138 -10.25 -10.64 -7.33
N GLY A 139 -11.56 -10.43 -7.29
CA GLY A 139 -12.44 -10.97 -6.25
C GLY A 139 -12.55 -10.10 -4.99
N VAL A 140 -12.04 -8.87 -5.01
CA VAL A 140 -12.38 -7.86 -3.99
C VAL A 140 -13.76 -7.27 -4.33
N PRO A 141 -14.73 -7.31 -3.40
CA PRO A 141 -16.04 -6.72 -3.64
C PRO A 141 -15.99 -5.19 -3.65
N ASP A 142 -16.92 -4.59 -4.40
CA ASP A 142 -17.11 -3.14 -4.38
C ASP A 142 -17.52 -2.65 -2.98
N GLY A 143 -16.92 -1.55 -2.55
CA GLY A 143 -17.06 -0.99 -1.20
C GLY A 143 -16.01 -1.48 -0.20
N ALA A 144 -15.11 -2.39 -0.59
CA ALA A 144 -14.00 -2.83 0.26
C ALA A 144 -13.16 -1.65 0.74
N LEU A 145 -12.73 -1.71 2.00
CA LEU A 145 -11.90 -0.67 2.61
C LEU A 145 -10.46 -0.81 2.12
N ILE A 146 -9.71 0.30 2.07
CA ILE A 146 -8.27 0.26 1.79
C ILE A 146 -7.53 0.84 3.00
N LYS A 147 -6.55 0.10 3.53
CA LYS A 147 -5.78 0.49 4.71
C LYS A 147 -4.35 -0.05 4.72
#